data_AF-A0A962AIK3-F1
#
_entry.id   AF-A0A962AIK3-F1
#
_cell.length_a   1.000
_cell.length_b   1.000
_cell.length_c   1.000
_cell.angle_alpha   90.00
_cell.angle_beta   90.00
_cell.angle_gamma   90.00
#
_symmetry.space_group_name_H-M   'P 1'
#
loop_
_entity.id
_entity.type
_entity.pdbx_description
1 polymer ?
#
loop_
_entity_poly.entity_id
_entity_poly.type
_entity_poly.pdbx_seq_one_letter_code
_entity_poly.pdbx_strand_id
1 'polypeptide(L)'
;MLNPQTALIHAMVIVSASDRDMADAEMHAIGEMVQHLPVFRGYDREQLTADARACGRLVRQEDGFRQTLELIANSLPHHLRETCYALA
;
A
#
# COMPACT_ATOMS: atom_id res chain seq x y z
N MET A 1 3.66 9.70 -10.15
CA MET A 1 3.81 8.23 -10.16
C MET A 1 4.37 7.83 -8.82
N LEU A 2 3.87 6.74 -8.22
CA LEU A 2 4.42 6.22 -6.97
C LEU A 2 5.72 5.47 -7.26
N ASN A 3 6.59 5.33 -6.26
CA ASN A 3 7.61 4.30 -6.34
C ASN A 3 6.94 2.91 -6.19
N PRO A 4 7.55 1.82 -6.69
CA PRO A 4 6.93 0.49 -6.62
C PRO A 4 6.63 0.00 -5.20
N GLN A 5 7.45 0.37 -4.20
CA GLN A 5 7.27 -0.05 -2.81
C GLN A 5 6.03 0.62 -2.19
N THR A 6 5.88 1.93 -2.36
CA THR A 6 4.69 2.70 -1.96
C THR A 6 3.44 2.20 -2.68
N ALA A 7 3.54 1.76 -3.94
CA ALA A 7 2.42 1.14 -4.65
C ALA A 7 1.98 -0.19 -4.00
N LEU A 8 2.92 -1.04 -3.58
CA LEU A 8 2.60 -2.27 -2.81
C LEU A 8 2.01 -1.95 -1.44
N ILE A 9 2.51 -0.90 -0.76
CA ILE A 9 1.93 -0.43 0.52
C ILE A 9 0.50 0.04 0.32
N HIS A 10 0.23 0.83 -0.73
CA HIS A 10 -1.11 1.26 -1.07
C HIS A 10 -2.03 0.07 -1.36
N ALA A 11 -1.54 -0.98 -2.03
CA ALA A 11 -2.33 -2.20 -2.28
C ALA A 11 -2.75 -2.89 -0.98
N MET A 12 -1.82 -3.11 -0.04
CA MET A 12 -2.14 -3.67 1.28
C MET A 12 -3.14 -2.78 2.03
N VAL A 13 -2.96 -1.45 1.96
CA VAL A 13 -3.84 -0.49 2.62
C VAL A 13 -5.25 -0.49 2.05
N ILE A 14 -5.43 -0.61 0.73
CA ILE A 14 -6.76 -0.66 0.12
C ILE A 14 -7.58 -1.82 0.69
N VAL A 15 -6.95 -2.97 0.89
CA VAL A 15 -7.62 -4.19 1.38
C VAL A 15 -8.03 -4.03 2.84
N SER A 16 -7.13 -3.48 3.66
CA SER A 16 -7.38 -3.19 5.08
C SER A 16 -8.37 -2.04 5.30
N ALA A 17 -8.35 -1.00 4.46
CA ALA A 17 -9.24 0.16 4.57
C ALA A 17 -10.71 -0.12 4.16
N SER A 18 -11.06 -1.39 3.94
CA SER A 18 -12.44 -1.84 3.71
C SER A 18 -13.34 -1.57 4.92
N ASP A 19 -12.78 -1.66 6.13
CA ASP A 19 -13.42 -1.15 7.33
C ASP A 19 -13.07 0.32 7.51
N ARG A 20 -14.05 1.11 7.96
CA ARG A 20 -14.01 2.58 7.97
C ARG A 20 -12.87 3.19 8.79
N ASP A 21 -12.00 2.41 9.43
CA ASP A 21 -10.71 2.83 9.95
C ASP A 21 -9.68 1.71 9.85
N MET A 22 -8.45 2.08 9.47
CA MET A 22 -7.30 1.19 9.51
C MET A 22 -7.05 0.80 10.96
N ALA A 23 -7.21 -0.48 11.30
CA ALA A 23 -6.95 -0.95 12.64
C ALA A 23 -5.45 -0.99 12.94
N ASP A 24 -5.07 -0.80 14.20
CA ASP A 24 -3.65 -0.91 14.63
C ASP A 24 -3.04 -2.27 14.27
N ALA A 25 -3.85 -3.33 14.31
CA ALA A 25 -3.44 -4.69 13.93
C ALA A 25 -3.06 -4.78 12.44
N GLU A 26 -3.78 -4.09 11.57
CA GLU A 26 -3.53 -4.08 10.11
C GLU A 26 -2.27 -3.27 9.80
N MET A 27 -2.13 -2.11 10.44
CA MET A 27 -0.91 -1.30 10.34
C MET A 27 0.32 -2.09 10.83
N HIS A 28 0.18 -2.85 11.91
CA HIS A 28 1.24 -3.72 12.42
C HIS A 28 1.59 -4.82 11.41
N ALA A 29 0.60 -5.50 10.83
CA ALA A 29 0.81 -6.53 9.81
C ALA A 29 1.53 -5.98 8.56
N ILE A 30 1.14 -4.79 8.10
CA ILE A 30 1.81 -4.09 7.00
C ILE A 30 3.28 -3.80 7.36
N GLY A 31 3.53 -3.33 8.59
CA GLY A 31 4.87 -3.09 9.12
C GLY A 31 5.75 -4.34 9.10
N GLU A 32 5.21 -5.48 9.55
CA GLU A 32 5.91 -6.76 9.53
C GLU A 32 6.26 -7.20 8.09
N MET A 33 5.34 -7.02 7.13
CA MET A 33 5.60 -7.33 5.72
C MET A 33 6.71 -6.44 5.13
N VAL A 34 6.66 -5.13 5.37
CA VAL A 34 7.69 -4.17 4.94
C VAL A 34 9.05 -4.47 5.60
N GLN A 35 9.04 -4.99 6.82
CA GLN A 35 10.26 -5.33 7.54
C GLN A 35 10.98 -6.55 6.95
N HIS A 36 10.24 -7.58 6.55
CA HIS A 36 10.82 -8.90 6.25
C HIS A 36 10.91 -9.21 4.75
N LEU A 37 10.08 -8.59 3.90
CA LEU A 37 10.04 -8.95 2.48
C LEU A 37 11.17 -8.24 1.69
N PRO A 38 11.95 -8.99 0.88
CA PRO A 38 13.08 -8.43 0.12
C PRO A 38 12.73 -7.28 -0.83
N VAL A 39 11.49 -7.22 -1.32
CA VAL A 39 11.01 -6.16 -2.23
C VAL A 39 11.08 -4.77 -1.58
N PHE A 40 11.00 -4.69 -0.25
CA PHE A 40 11.09 -3.45 0.52
C PHE A 40 12.53 -3.11 0.94
N ARG A 41 13.55 -3.82 0.44
CA ARG A 41 14.95 -3.47 0.72
C ARG A 41 15.23 -2.05 0.23
N GLY A 42 15.75 -1.21 1.12
CA GLY A 42 16.03 0.20 0.83
C GLY A 42 14.83 1.14 0.94
N TYR A 43 13.64 0.63 1.29
CA TYR A 43 12.51 1.48 1.66
C TYR A 43 12.78 2.17 3.00
N ASP A 44 12.48 3.46 3.09
CA ASP A 44 12.56 4.22 4.33
C ASP A 44 11.34 3.91 5.21
N ARG A 45 11.55 3.12 6.26
CA ARG A 45 10.49 2.66 7.14
C ARG A 45 9.85 3.80 7.95
N GLU A 46 10.54 4.92 8.14
CA GLU A 46 9.94 6.09 8.80
C GLU A 46 8.81 6.69 7.96
N GLN A 47 8.81 6.43 6.65
CA GLN A 47 7.76 6.89 5.72
C GLN A 47 6.52 5.98 5.71
N LEU A 48 6.60 4.76 6.25
CA LEU A 48 5.52 3.77 6.15
C LEU A 48 4.18 4.32 6.64
N THR A 49 4.17 4.90 7.84
CA THR A 49 2.95 5.44 8.44
C THR A 49 2.41 6.63 7.64
N ALA A 50 3.29 7.44 7.04
CA ALA A 50 2.89 8.58 6.22
C ALA A 50 2.24 8.11 4.91
N ASP A 51 2.88 7.17 4.21
CA ASP A 51 2.38 6.57 2.97
C ASP A 51 1.05 5.86 3.18
N ALA A 52 0.95 5.03 4.23
CA ALA A 52 -0.27 4.30 4.54
C ALA A 52 -1.44 5.25 4.87
N ARG A 53 -1.19 6.30 5.65
CA ARG A 53 -2.22 7.33 5.93
C ARG A 53 -2.59 8.13 4.69
N ALA A 54 -1.64 8.41 3.80
CA ALA A 54 -1.91 9.10 2.55
C ALA A 54 -2.86 8.29 1.66
N CYS A 55 -2.60 6.99 1.52
CA CYS A 55 -3.49 6.06 0.84
C CYS A 55 -4.87 6.00 1.51
N GLY A 56 -4.91 5.83 2.84
CA GLY A 56 -6.17 5.78 3.60
C GLY A 56 -7.01 7.05 3.44
N ARG A 57 -6.39 8.24 3.34
CA ARG A 57 -7.11 9.49 3.02
C ARG A 57 -7.61 9.52 1.59
N LEU A 58 -6.81 9.06 0.64
CA LEU A 58 -7.16 9.05 -0.78
C LEU A 58 -8.37 8.16 -1.04
N VAL A 59 -8.38 6.94 -0.52
CA VAL A 59 -9.47 5.95 -0.72
C VAL A 59 -10.83 6.47 -0.23
N ARG A 60 -10.85 7.34 0.78
CA ARG A 60 -12.07 7.96 1.35
C ARG A 60 -12.63 9.12 0.53
N GLN A 61 -11.89 9.62 -0.46
CA GLN A 61 -12.38 10.66 -1.35
C GLN A 61 -13.40 10.08 -2.34
N GLU A 62 -14.21 10.94 -2.95
CA GLU A 62 -15.07 10.55 -4.07
C GLU A 62 -14.21 9.97 -5.21
N ASP A 63 -14.58 8.81 -5.73
CA ASP A 63 -13.78 8.00 -6.68
C ASP A 63 -12.38 7.57 -6.21
N GLY A 64 -12.03 7.84 -4.94
CA GLY A 64 -10.68 7.63 -4.39
C GLY A 64 -10.18 6.20 -4.48
N PHE A 65 -11.07 5.22 -4.30
CA PHE A 65 -10.76 3.80 -4.47
C PHE A 65 -10.28 3.48 -5.90
N ARG A 66 -11.04 3.89 -6.91
CA ARG A 66 -10.69 3.69 -8.33
C ARG A 66 -9.40 4.40 -8.69
N GLN A 67 -9.24 5.64 -8.26
CA GLN A 67 -8.01 6.41 -8.49
C GLN A 67 -6.78 5.75 -7.85
N THR A 68 -6.93 5.17 -6.66
CA THR A 68 -5.82 4.47 -5.99
C THR A 68 -5.42 3.21 -6.75
N LEU A 69 -6.40 2.43 -7.24
CA LEU A 69 -6.13 1.26 -8.09
C LEU A 69 -5.40 1.65 -9.39
N GLU A 70 -5.83 2.73 -10.06
CA GLU A 70 -5.16 3.24 -11.26
C GLU A 70 -3.72 3.69 -10.95
N LEU A 71 -3.49 4.36 -9.81
CA LEU A 71 -2.15 4.76 -9.37
C LEU A 71 -1.24 3.56 -9.11
N ILE A 72 -1.74 2.51 -8.45
CA ILE A 72 -0.99 1.27 -8.21
C ILE A 72 -0.65 0.60 -9.54
N ALA A 73 -1.64 0.40 -10.41
CA ALA A 73 -1.47 -0.28 -11.70
C ALA A 73 -0.44 0.41 -12.60
N ASN A 74 -0.42 1.75 -12.59
CA ASN A 74 0.50 2.56 -13.39
C ASN A 74 1.90 2.68 -12.78
N SER A 75 2.06 2.40 -11.48
CA SER A 75 3.34 2.53 -10.77
C SER A 75 4.05 1.19 -10.56
N LEU A 76 3.35 0.06 -10.77
CA LEU A 76 3.93 -1.27 -10.62
C LEU A 76 4.56 -1.81 -11.91
N PRO A 77 5.86 -2.18 -11.89
CA PRO A 77 6.46 -2.92 -12.98
C PRO A 77 5.86 -4.32 -13.08
N HIS A 78 5.88 -4.90 -14.30
CA HIS A 78 5.20 -6.17 -14.59
C HIS A 78 5.58 -7.31 -13.63
N HIS A 79 6.85 -7.42 -13.25
CA HIS A 79 7.36 -8.47 -12.36
C HIS A 79 6.89 -8.36 -10.90
N LEU A 80 6.32 -7.23 -10.48
CA LEU A 80 5.77 -7.04 -9.13
C LEU A 80 4.25 -7.17 -9.06
N ARG A 81 3.57 -7.42 -10.19
CA ARG A 81 2.10 -7.57 -10.20
C ARG A 81 1.64 -8.80 -9.42
N GLU A 82 2.35 -9.91 -9.55
CA GLU A 82 2.07 -11.14 -8.78
C GLU A 82 2.34 -10.93 -7.28
N THR A 83 3.40 -10.19 -6.94
CA THR A 83 3.67 -9.80 -5.54
C THR A 83 2.56 -8.92 -4.99
N CYS A 84 2.09 -7.95 -5.76
CA CYS A 84 0.96 -7.10 -5.37
C CYS A 84 -0.30 -7.93 -5.10
N TYR A 85 -0.59 -8.92 -5.95
CA TYR A 85 -1.72 -9.82 -5.74
C TYR A 85 -1.55 -10.70 -4.49
N ALA A 86 -0.34 -11.14 -4.17
CA ALA A 86 -0.10 -11.96 -2.98
C ALA A 86 -0.17 -11.17 -1.66
N LEU A 87 0.02 -9.85 -1.71
CA LEU A 87 -0.03 -8.97 -0.53
C LEU A 87 -1.44 -8.43 -0.23
N ALA A 88 -2.37 -8.53 -1.18
CA ALA A 88 -3.68 -7.90 -1.17
C ALA A 88 -4.81 -8.93 -1.17
#